data_AF-A0A822ALS6-F1
#
_entry.id   AF-A0A822ALS6-F1
#
_cell.length_a   1.000
_cell.length_b   1.000
_cell.length_c   1.000
_cell.angle_alpha   90.00
_cell.angle_beta   90.00
_cell.angle_gamma   90.00
#
_symmetry.space_group_name_H-M   'P 1'
#
loop_
_entity.id
_entity.type
_entity.pdbx_description
1 polymer ?
#
loop_
_entity_poly.entity_id
_entity_poly.type
_entity_poly.pdbx_seq_one_letter_code
_entity_poly.pdbx_strand_id
1 'polypeptide(L)'
;MLSTGMNSQPISVAVGDFNGDREVDIAVANHGTKHVDMMLGNGQGKFAIQTSYEIGFDTPPLVMASGDFNNDARSEIAVAYDGRDHVDIFIAYNNGSFETETRYSVGSYPQSASIGDVNNDTRLDIVVANGASNDVSILLGYGNGSFKYQTRYSVGSYPQSASIGDVNNDTRLDIVVANRGSNDVRVLLGYGNGSFQTETKYSVGSSPLSVSIGDINNDTRLDIVVANDGSNDVSVLLGYGNGSFENQKRYSVGSYPQSVSIGDVNNDTRLDIVIANLGSNDVSVLLGYGNGSFETETRYSVGTSPYSVAIGDVNNDTRLDIVVANG
;
A
#
# COMPACT_ATOMS: atom_id res chain seq x y z
N MET A 1 15.46 -7.97 12.46
CA MET A 1 14.91 -6.79 13.17
C MET A 1 15.86 -5.63 12.93
N LEU A 2 15.38 -4.61 12.22
CA LEU A 2 16.09 -3.34 11.99
C LEU A 2 15.50 -2.30 12.97
N SER A 3 16.33 -1.41 13.51
CA SER A 3 15.89 -0.37 14.44
C SER A 3 16.24 1.00 13.87
N THR A 4 15.26 1.90 13.77
CA THR A 4 15.42 3.30 13.34
C THR A 4 15.78 4.25 14.50
N GLY A 5 16.26 3.70 15.63
CA GLY A 5 16.68 4.48 16.80
C GLY A 5 15.59 4.70 17.85
N MET A 6 15.93 5.42 18.91
CA MET A 6 14.99 5.72 20.00
C MET A 6 14.00 6.81 19.60
N ASN A 7 12.73 6.65 20.00
CA ASN A 7 11.62 7.58 19.73
C ASN A 7 11.28 7.78 18.23
N SER A 8 11.74 6.89 17.35
CA SER A 8 11.53 7.01 15.91
C SER A 8 10.07 6.78 15.49
N GLN A 9 9.37 5.83 16.12
CA GLN A 9 7.98 5.45 15.79
C GLN A 9 7.81 5.20 14.28
N PRO A 10 8.44 4.14 13.71
CA PRO A 10 8.32 3.83 12.30
C PRO A 10 6.87 3.48 11.95
N ILE A 11 6.30 4.14 10.94
CA ILE A 11 4.86 4.02 10.60
C ILE A 11 4.61 3.57 9.16
N SER A 12 5.57 3.78 8.26
CA SER A 12 5.47 3.38 6.86
C SER A 12 6.84 3.00 6.30
N VAL A 13 6.85 2.09 5.33
CA VAL A 13 8.05 1.59 4.66
C VAL A 13 7.81 1.68 3.15
N ALA A 14 8.79 2.21 2.42
CA ALA A 14 8.83 2.14 0.97
C ALA A 14 10.04 1.29 0.53
N VAL A 15 9.86 0.53 -0.53
CA VAL A 15 10.85 -0.44 -1.03
C VAL A 15 11.15 -0.10 -2.49
N GLY A 16 12.41 -0.09 -2.89
CA GLY A 16 12.82 0.27 -4.25
C GLY A 16 14.32 0.15 -4.43
N ASP A 17 14.82 0.43 -5.63
CA ASP A 17 16.25 0.62 -5.89
C ASP A 17 16.52 2.13 -5.83
N PHE A 18 16.99 2.64 -4.69
CA PHE A 18 17.13 4.09 -4.49
C PHE A 18 18.49 4.62 -4.94
N ASN A 19 19.49 3.75 -5.12
CA ASN A 19 20.86 4.14 -5.48
C ASN A 19 21.26 3.71 -6.92
N GLY A 20 20.47 2.88 -7.58
CA GLY A 20 20.68 2.36 -8.94
C GLY A 20 21.57 1.11 -9.03
N ASP A 21 21.78 0.40 -7.92
CA ASP A 21 22.60 -0.82 -7.87
C ASP A 21 21.83 -2.11 -8.18
N ARG A 22 20.51 -2.01 -8.37
CA ARG A 22 19.54 -3.09 -8.62
C ARG A 22 19.33 -4.05 -7.46
N GLU A 23 19.79 -3.69 -6.27
CA GLU A 23 19.43 -4.37 -5.04
C GLU A 23 18.22 -3.69 -4.39
N VAL A 24 17.50 -4.45 -3.58
CA VAL A 24 16.36 -3.92 -2.85
C VAL A 24 16.85 -3.03 -1.71
N ASP A 25 16.45 -1.77 -1.70
CA ASP A 25 16.66 -0.82 -0.62
C ASP A 25 15.34 -0.53 0.13
N ILE A 26 15.47 0.06 1.32
CA ILE A 26 14.34 0.39 2.20
C ILE A 26 14.41 1.86 2.64
N ALA A 27 13.29 2.55 2.52
CA ALA A 27 13.03 3.82 3.18
C ALA A 27 12.05 3.58 4.35
N VAL A 28 12.30 4.18 5.52
CA VAL A 28 11.40 4.10 6.69
C VAL A 28 10.96 5.49 7.14
N ALA A 29 9.66 5.73 7.15
CA ALA A 29 9.06 6.96 7.68
C ALA A 29 8.93 6.84 9.21
N ASN A 30 9.60 7.74 9.91
CA ASN A 30 9.62 7.78 11.36
C ASN A 30 8.76 8.95 11.86
N HIS A 31 7.57 8.64 12.37
CA HIS A 31 6.58 9.61 12.84
C HIS A 31 7.13 10.46 14.01
N GLY A 32 7.83 9.83 14.94
CA GLY A 32 8.29 10.46 16.18
C GLY A 32 9.49 11.36 15.99
N THR A 33 10.46 10.97 15.14
CA THR A 33 11.60 11.82 14.78
C THR A 33 11.28 12.79 13.66
N LYS A 34 10.23 12.55 12.88
CA LYS A 34 9.87 13.32 11.67
C LYS A 34 10.98 13.24 10.61
N HIS A 35 11.54 12.06 10.46
CA HIS A 35 12.60 11.77 9.49
C HIS A 35 12.18 10.61 8.60
N VAL A 36 12.85 10.52 7.45
CA VAL A 36 12.88 9.30 6.63
C VAL A 36 14.28 8.71 6.74
N ASP A 37 14.38 7.47 7.23
CA ASP A 37 15.65 6.76 7.28
C ASP A 37 15.81 5.90 6.02
N MET A 38 16.97 6.01 5.39
CA MET A 38 17.34 5.19 4.25
C MET A 38 18.28 4.07 4.65
N MET A 39 17.95 2.88 4.20
CA MET A 39 18.69 1.66 4.44
C MET A 39 18.96 0.97 3.10
N LEU A 40 20.21 0.99 2.65
CA LEU A 40 20.59 0.30 1.42
C LEU A 40 20.70 -1.20 1.67
N GLY A 41 20.21 -1.97 0.71
CA GLY A 41 20.36 -3.41 0.67
C GLY A 41 21.72 -3.83 0.14
N ASN A 42 21.99 -5.13 0.26
CA ASN A 42 23.16 -5.77 -0.33
C ASN A 42 22.82 -7.07 -1.08
N GLY A 43 21.54 -7.26 -1.41
CA GLY A 43 21.03 -8.46 -2.08
C GLY A 43 20.95 -9.74 -1.25
N GLN A 44 21.23 -9.67 0.05
CA GLN A 44 21.25 -10.83 0.95
C GLN A 44 20.29 -10.69 2.14
N GLY A 45 19.23 -9.89 1.99
CA GLY A 45 18.29 -9.57 3.07
C GLY A 45 18.92 -8.80 4.24
N LYS A 46 20.08 -8.16 4.03
CA LYS A 46 20.74 -7.30 5.02
C LYS A 46 20.69 -5.85 4.56
N PHE A 47 20.30 -4.98 5.48
CA PHE A 47 20.16 -3.55 5.26
C PHE A 47 21.03 -2.80 6.25
N ALA A 48 21.69 -1.74 5.78
CA ALA A 48 22.49 -0.85 6.62
C ALA A 48 21.91 0.56 6.57
N ILE A 49 21.64 1.16 7.74
CA ILE A 49 21.22 2.57 7.81
C ILE A 49 22.36 3.41 7.26
N GLN A 50 22.08 4.16 6.20
CA GLN A 50 23.06 5.01 5.57
C GLN A 50 22.85 6.46 5.97
N THR A 51 21.61 6.96 5.95
CA THR A 51 21.32 8.38 6.18
C THR A 51 19.90 8.56 6.68
N SER A 52 19.71 9.55 7.55
CA SER A 52 18.40 10.01 8.04
C SER A 52 18.13 11.38 7.44
N TYR A 53 17.01 11.53 6.76
CA TYR A 53 16.59 12.78 6.10
C TYR A 53 15.53 13.47 6.93
N GLU A 54 15.80 14.72 7.31
CA GLU A 54 14.75 15.59 7.83
C GLU A 54 13.78 15.88 6.68
N ILE A 55 12.54 15.43 6.82
CA ILE A 55 11.48 15.78 5.87
C ILE A 55 10.89 17.13 6.25
N GLY A 56 10.48 17.90 5.26
CA GLY A 56 10.11 19.29 5.46
C GLY A 56 9.05 19.51 6.56
N PHE A 57 9.12 20.70 7.17
CA PHE A 57 8.02 21.34 7.92
C PHE A 57 7.68 20.82 9.31
N ASP A 58 8.56 20.06 9.96
CA ASP A 58 8.37 19.60 11.34
C ASP A 58 7.02 18.87 11.52
N THR A 59 6.58 18.18 10.47
CA THR A 59 5.35 17.38 10.45
C THR A 59 5.67 15.90 10.34
N PRO A 60 5.05 15.05 11.17
CA PRO A 60 5.27 13.61 11.09
C PRO A 60 4.87 13.04 9.72
N PRO A 61 5.73 12.23 9.08
CA PRO A 61 5.31 11.44 7.93
C PRO A 61 4.29 10.40 8.39
N LEU A 62 3.36 10.07 7.51
CA LEU A 62 2.33 9.06 7.74
C LEU A 62 2.41 7.91 6.72
N VAL A 63 2.69 8.24 5.45
CA VAL A 63 2.71 7.26 4.36
C VAL A 63 3.89 7.55 3.44
N MET A 64 4.53 6.48 2.96
CA MET A 64 5.43 6.54 1.82
C MET A 64 5.00 5.57 0.73
N ALA A 65 5.23 5.99 -0.51
CA ALA A 65 5.19 5.13 -1.69
C ALA A 65 6.44 5.39 -2.52
N SER A 66 6.89 4.38 -3.27
CA SER A 66 8.08 4.47 -4.11
C SER A 66 7.80 4.11 -5.56
N GLY A 67 8.57 4.69 -6.48
CA GLY A 67 8.50 4.38 -7.91
C GLY A 67 9.46 5.25 -8.72
N ASP A 68 9.85 4.78 -9.91
CA ASP A 68 10.67 5.55 -10.86
C ASP A 68 9.81 6.62 -11.54
N PHE A 69 9.68 7.79 -10.90
CA PHE A 69 8.83 8.88 -11.35
C PHE A 69 9.49 9.72 -12.46
N ASN A 70 10.81 9.59 -12.63
CA ASN A 70 11.60 10.36 -13.59
C ASN A 70 12.21 9.53 -14.73
N ASN A 71 11.97 8.22 -14.76
CA ASN A 71 12.46 7.24 -15.72
C ASN A 71 13.99 7.13 -15.79
N ASP A 72 14.67 7.28 -14.66
CA ASP A 72 16.13 7.14 -14.56
C ASP A 72 16.60 5.78 -14.04
N ALA A 73 15.67 4.84 -13.88
CA ALA A 73 15.85 3.49 -13.33
C ALA A 73 16.18 3.43 -11.84
N ARG A 74 16.02 4.54 -11.11
CA ARG A 74 15.99 4.56 -9.65
C ARG A 74 14.57 4.84 -9.18
N SER A 75 14.28 4.41 -7.97
CA SER A 75 13.02 4.71 -7.31
C SER A 75 13.13 6.05 -6.60
N GLU A 76 12.10 6.87 -6.74
CA GLU A 76 11.84 8.02 -5.89
C GLU A 76 10.88 7.65 -4.76
N ILE A 77 10.66 8.58 -3.83
CA ILE A 77 9.62 8.45 -2.81
C ILE A 77 8.61 9.60 -2.86
N ALA A 78 7.34 9.25 -2.66
CA ALA A 78 6.26 10.17 -2.37
C ALA A 78 5.90 10.04 -0.89
N VAL A 79 5.90 11.15 -0.15
CA VAL A 79 5.64 11.19 1.29
C VAL A 79 4.39 12.00 1.57
N ALA A 80 3.48 11.43 2.35
CA ALA A 80 2.30 12.12 2.86
C ALA A 80 2.40 12.28 4.38
N TYR A 81 1.81 13.34 4.92
CA TYR A 81 2.02 13.76 6.31
C TYR A 81 0.73 13.77 7.13
N ASP A 82 0.86 13.52 8.44
CA ASP A 82 -0.25 13.53 9.38
C ASP A 82 -0.92 14.91 9.44
N GLY A 83 -2.24 14.93 9.27
CA GLY A 83 -3.05 16.16 9.32
C GLY A 83 -2.73 17.21 8.23
N ARG A 84 -2.14 16.82 7.10
CA ARG A 84 -1.83 17.71 5.96
C ARG A 84 -2.72 17.45 4.74
N ASP A 85 -2.48 18.20 3.67
CA ASP A 85 -3.25 18.23 2.42
C ASP A 85 -2.34 18.23 1.18
N HIS A 86 -1.14 17.65 1.33
CA HIS A 86 -0.16 17.54 0.25
C HIS A 86 0.61 16.24 0.36
N VAL A 87 1.21 15.86 -0.75
CA VAL A 87 2.29 14.88 -0.84
C VAL A 87 3.53 15.59 -1.38
N ASP A 88 4.68 15.22 -0.83
CA ASP A 88 5.97 15.71 -1.29
C ASP A 88 6.71 14.58 -2.02
N ILE A 89 7.27 14.91 -3.19
CA ILE A 89 8.06 13.99 -4.00
C ILE A 89 9.53 14.29 -3.78
N PHE A 90 10.29 13.26 -3.42
CA PHE A 90 11.72 13.33 -3.20
C PHE A 90 12.45 12.57 -4.30
N ILE A 91 13.27 13.28 -5.08
CA ILE A 91 14.07 12.69 -6.16
C ILE A 91 15.32 12.01 -5.61
N ALA A 92 15.55 10.76 -6.00
CA ALA A 92 16.72 9.97 -5.63
C ALA A 92 17.95 10.32 -6.47
N TYR A 93 19.13 10.18 -5.88
CA TYR A 93 20.41 10.41 -6.53
C TYR A 93 21.31 9.16 -6.41
N ASN A 94 22.32 9.04 -7.28
CA ASN A 94 23.26 7.89 -7.36
C ASN A 94 23.90 7.47 -6.02
N ASN A 95 23.98 8.35 -5.04
CA ASN A 95 24.56 8.09 -3.73
C ASN A 95 23.54 7.59 -2.70
N GLY A 96 22.28 7.35 -3.11
CA GLY A 96 21.16 6.96 -2.26
C GLY A 96 20.47 8.12 -1.54
N SER A 97 20.82 9.39 -1.85
CA SER A 97 20.25 10.55 -1.17
C SER A 97 19.05 11.19 -1.87
N PHE A 98 18.21 11.87 -1.08
CA PHE A 98 17.13 12.73 -1.54
C PHE A 98 17.47 14.20 -1.30
N GLU A 99 17.30 15.05 -2.31
CA GLU A 99 17.52 16.50 -2.14
C GLU A 99 16.44 17.38 -2.78
N THR A 100 15.74 16.90 -3.82
CA THR A 100 14.72 17.71 -4.50
C THR A 100 13.33 17.33 -4.01
N GLU A 101 12.79 18.15 -3.11
CA GLU A 101 11.39 18.11 -2.66
C GLU A 101 10.51 18.93 -3.60
N THR A 102 9.53 18.31 -4.25
CA THR A 102 8.44 19.04 -4.93
C THR A 102 7.11 18.70 -4.31
N ARG A 103 6.37 19.73 -3.89
CA ARG A 103 5.08 19.60 -3.24
C ARG A 103 3.91 19.60 -4.22
N TYR A 104 2.99 18.68 -4.02
CA TYR A 104 1.71 18.62 -4.72
C TYR A 104 0.54 18.58 -3.75
N SER A 105 -0.44 19.46 -3.95
CA SER A 105 -1.68 19.43 -3.16
C SER A 105 -2.49 18.17 -3.47
N VAL A 106 -3.00 17.54 -2.40
CA VAL A 106 -3.98 16.45 -2.42
C VAL A 106 -5.25 16.86 -1.67
N GLY A 107 -6.09 15.89 -1.27
CA GLY A 107 -7.17 16.11 -0.31
C GLY A 107 -6.66 16.15 1.14
N SER A 108 -7.56 16.41 2.08
CA SER A 108 -7.20 16.57 3.49
C SER A 108 -7.00 15.22 4.18
N TYR A 109 -5.94 15.14 4.98
CA TYR A 109 -5.50 14.00 5.77
C TYR A 109 -5.24 12.74 4.91
N PRO A 110 -4.18 12.73 4.08
CA PRO A 110 -3.84 11.59 3.23
C PRO A 110 -3.45 10.37 4.08
N GLN A 111 -4.04 9.20 3.79
CA GLN A 111 -3.92 7.96 4.56
C GLN A 111 -3.23 6.81 3.80
N SER A 112 -3.17 6.89 2.48
CA SER A 112 -2.41 5.95 1.64
C SER A 112 -2.04 6.59 0.31
N ALA A 113 -0.99 6.07 -0.33
CA ALA A 113 -0.55 6.41 -1.67
C ALA A 113 -0.27 5.13 -2.45
N SER A 114 -0.86 5.00 -3.63
CA SER A 114 -0.66 3.88 -4.56
C SER A 114 -0.08 4.41 -5.86
N ILE A 115 0.80 3.62 -6.47
CA ILE A 115 1.55 3.99 -7.67
C ILE A 115 1.11 3.11 -8.84
N GLY A 116 0.89 3.71 -10.00
CA GLY A 116 0.54 2.98 -11.22
C GLY A 116 0.26 3.91 -12.39
N ASP A 117 0.38 3.40 -13.62
CA ASP A 117 0.04 4.14 -14.85
C ASP A 117 -1.48 4.09 -15.09
N VAL A 118 -2.22 5.05 -14.51
CA VAL A 118 -3.70 5.04 -14.57
C VAL A 118 -4.26 5.72 -15.81
N ASN A 119 -3.38 6.21 -16.69
CA ASN A 119 -3.74 6.88 -17.93
C ASN A 119 -3.14 6.22 -19.19
N ASN A 120 -2.51 5.05 -19.02
CA ASN A 120 -1.87 4.24 -20.05
C ASN A 120 -0.82 5.01 -20.89
N ASP A 121 -0.08 5.92 -20.26
CA ASP A 121 0.98 6.72 -20.91
C ASP A 121 2.41 6.23 -20.62
N THR A 122 2.54 5.10 -19.94
CA THR A 122 3.78 4.42 -19.51
C THR A 122 4.58 5.16 -18.44
N ARG A 123 3.98 6.15 -17.77
CA ARG A 123 4.60 6.88 -16.66
C ARG A 123 3.81 6.62 -15.39
N LEU A 124 4.52 6.59 -14.27
CA LEU A 124 3.90 6.33 -12.98
C LEU A 124 3.08 7.55 -12.53
N ASP A 125 1.83 7.29 -12.16
CA ASP A 125 0.93 8.24 -11.51
C ASP A 125 0.79 7.90 -10.01
N ILE A 126 0.20 8.82 -9.25
CA ILE A 126 -0.05 8.65 -7.81
C ILE A 126 -1.55 8.76 -7.53
N VAL A 127 -2.09 7.79 -6.80
CA VAL A 127 -3.44 7.80 -6.24
C VAL A 127 -3.35 7.91 -4.72
N VAL A 128 -3.94 8.96 -4.15
CA VAL A 128 -3.88 9.24 -2.71
C VAL A 128 -5.27 9.20 -2.08
N ALA A 129 -5.49 8.35 -1.07
CA ALA A 129 -6.72 8.33 -0.30
C ALA A 129 -6.70 9.39 0.80
N ASN A 130 -7.72 10.26 0.86
CA ASN A 130 -7.73 11.44 1.74
C ASN A 130 -8.86 11.31 2.76
N GLY A 131 -8.49 10.92 3.98
CA GLY A 131 -9.42 10.54 5.04
C GLY A 131 -10.39 11.67 5.41
N ALA A 132 -9.89 12.87 5.68
CA ALA A 132 -10.73 13.96 6.17
C ALA A 132 -11.62 14.57 5.08
N SER A 133 -11.19 14.55 3.82
CA SER A 133 -11.97 15.07 2.70
C SER A 133 -12.88 14.04 2.01
N ASN A 134 -12.79 12.76 2.38
CA ASN A 134 -13.63 11.67 1.83
C ASN A 134 -13.49 11.51 0.30
N ASP A 135 -12.27 11.62 -0.22
CA ASP A 135 -11.98 11.48 -1.64
C ASP A 135 -10.62 10.84 -1.90
N VAL A 136 -10.42 10.42 -3.15
CA VAL A 136 -9.10 10.10 -3.68
C VAL A 136 -8.60 11.22 -4.60
N SER A 137 -7.31 11.48 -4.56
CA SER A 137 -6.61 12.45 -5.42
C SER A 137 -5.76 11.70 -6.43
N ILE A 138 -5.84 12.07 -7.71
CA ILE A 138 -5.11 11.48 -8.83
C ILE A 138 -4.10 12.50 -9.35
N LEU A 139 -2.81 12.19 -9.26
CA LEU A 139 -1.72 13.01 -9.75
C LEU A 139 -1.07 12.29 -10.93
N LEU A 140 -1.27 12.80 -12.14
CA LEU A 140 -0.72 12.18 -13.35
C LEU A 140 0.74 12.59 -13.55
N GLY A 141 1.63 11.62 -13.72
CA GLY A 141 3.07 11.81 -13.89
C GLY A 141 3.44 12.35 -15.26
N TYR A 142 4.42 13.26 -15.29
CA TYR A 142 5.04 13.69 -16.53
C TYR A 142 6.26 12.83 -16.92
N GLY A 143 6.70 11.93 -16.03
CA GLY A 143 7.82 11.01 -16.28
C GLY A 143 9.19 11.67 -16.17
N ASN A 144 9.24 12.82 -15.49
CA ASN A 144 10.46 13.59 -15.19
C ASN A 144 10.52 13.98 -13.71
N GLY A 145 9.82 13.23 -12.84
CA GLY A 145 9.69 13.51 -11.42
C GLY A 145 8.63 14.56 -11.07
N SER A 146 7.96 15.15 -12.06
CA SER A 146 6.87 16.12 -11.83
C SER A 146 5.49 15.57 -12.19
N PHE A 147 4.46 16.14 -11.56
CA PHE A 147 3.06 15.70 -11.68
C PHE A 147 2.12 16.83 -12.09
N LYS A 148 1.02 16.46 -12.75
CA LYS A 148 -0.12 17.33 -13.01
C LYS A 148 -0.85 17.66 -11.71
N TYR A 149 -1.53 18.81 -11.67
CA TYR A 149 -2.47 19.13 -10.60
C TYR A 149 -3.51 18.02 -10.40
N GLN A 150 -3.83 17.77 -9.13
CA GLN A 150 -4.74 16.72 -8.71
C GLN A 150 -6.12 16.81 -9.40
N THR A 151 -6.65 15.65 -9.77
CA THR A 151 -8.09 15.45 -10.00
C THR A 151 -8.64 14.66 -8.82
N ARG A 152 -9.83 15.03 -8.31
CA ARG A 152 -10.40 14.42 -7.10
C ARG A 152 -11.70 13.70 -7.40
N TYR A 153 -11.88 12.55 -6.77
CA TYR A 153 -13.08 11.72 -6.86
C TYR A 153 -13.60 11.42 -5.46
N SER A 154 -14.84 11.83 -5.19
CA SER A 154 -15.52 11.49 -3.93
C SER A 154 -15.66 9.99 -3.78
N VAL A 155 -15.46 9.49 -2.57
CA VAL A 155 -15.62 8.06 -2.23
C VAL A 155 -16.47 7.92 -0.97
N GLY A 156 -16.29 6.84 -0.21
CA GLY A 156 -16.94 6.66 1.08
C GLY A 156 -16.34 7.54 2.18
N SER A 157 -16.85 7.39 3.39
CA SER A 157 -16.41 8.20 4.53
C SER A 157 -15.08 7.69 5.08
N TYR A 158 -14.15 8.60 5.32
CA TYR A 158 -12.86 8.36 5.95
C TYR A 158 -12.06 7.24 5.27
N PRO A 159 -11.71 7.39 3.97
CA PRO A 159 -10.89 6.43 3.24
C PRO A 159 -9.51 6.28 3.89
N GLN A 160 -9.05 5.03 3.98
CA GLN A 160 -7.79 4.66 4.63
C GLN A 160 -6.79 4.08 3.62
N SER A 161 -7.24 3.16 2.77
CA SER A 161 -6.38 2.47 1.80
C SER A 161 -6.95 2.57 0.40
N ALA A 162 -6.10 2.77 -0.59
CA ALA A 162 -6.39 2.57 -2.00
C ALA A 162 -5.51 1.44 -2.58
N SER A 163 -6.00 0.74 -3.59
CA SER A 163 -5.26 -0.22 -4.39
C SER A 163 -5.63 -0.03 -5.86
N ILE A 164 -4.70 -0.32 -6.77
CA ILE A 164 -4.84 -0.07 -8.20
C ILE A 164 -4.68 -1.40 -8.96
N GLY A 165 -5.60 -1.70 -9.88
CA GLY A 165 -5.53 -2.88 -10.76
C GLY A 165 -6.69 -2.96 -11.72
N ASP A 166 -6.55 -3.74 -12.78
CA ASP A 166 -7.60 -3.98 -13.78
C ASP A 166 -8.62 -5.00 -13.25
N VAL A 167 -9.70 -4.51 -12.63
CA VAL A 167 -10.72 -5.38 -11.99
C VAL A 167 -11.88 -5.73 -12.93
N ASN A 168 -11.86 -5.21 -14.16
CA ASN A 168 -12.87 -5.45 -15.18
C ASN A 168 -12.31 -6.09 -16.46
N ASN A 169 -11.03 -6.46 -16.46
CA ASN A 169 -10.29 -7.09 -17.54
C ASN A 169 -10.33 -6.26 -18.86
N ASP A 170 -10.34 -4.93 -18.76
CA ASP A 170 -10.33 -4.02 -19.91
C ASP A 170 -8.96 -3.42 -20.24
N THR A 171 -7.91 -3.87 -19.56
CA THR A 171 -6.50 -3.45 -19.66
C THR A 171 -6.23 -2.01 -19.20
N ARG A 172 -7.13 -1.42 -18.41
CA ARG A 172 -6.94 -0.12 -17.77
C ARG A 172 -6.97 -0.31 -16.27
N LEU A 173 -6.16 0.47 -15.58
CA LEU A 173 -6.12 0.41 -14.14
C LEU A 173 -7.36 1.08 -13.53
N ASP A 174 -8.02 0.34 -12.65
CA ASP A 174 -9.11 0.79 -11.80
C ASP A 174 -8.60 1.08 -10.38
N ILE A 175 -9.44 1.71 -9.54
CA ILE A 175 -9.11 2.01 -8.14
C ILE A 175 -10.11 1.33 -7.21
N VAL A 176 -9.61 0.63 -6.20
CA VAL A 176 -10.40 0.09 -5.08
C VAL A 176 -10.01 0.82 -3.79
N VAL A 177 -10.99 1.39 -3.09
CA VAL A 177 -10.77 2.22 -1.89
C VAL A 177 -11.49 1.66 -0.68
N ALA A 178 -10.79 1.39 0.41
CA ALA A 178 -11.35 1.02 1.71
C ALA A 178 -11.73 2.25 2.54
N ASN A 179 -13.00 2.32 2.96
CA ASN A 179 -13.57 3.48 3.65
C ASN A 179 -13.96 3.11 5.08
N ARG A 180 -13.11 3.50 6.03
CA ARG A 180 -13.26 3.14 7.44
C ARG A 180 -14.55 3.66 8.04
N GLY A 181 -14.95 4.89 7.68
CA GLY A 181 -16.13 5.55 8.24
C GLY A 181 -17.45 5.03 7.68
N SER A 182 -17.47 4.49 6.46
CA SER A 182 -18.70 3.96 5.83
C SER A 182 -18.78 2.43 5.79
N ASN A 183 -17.78 1.71 6.30
CA ASN A 183 -17.71 0.24 6.33
C ASN A 183 -17.93 -0.38 4.94
N ASP A 184 -17.32 0.24 3.92
CA ASP A 184 -17.45 -0.19 2.53
C ASP A 184 -16.13 -0.05 1.78
N VAL A 185 -16.02 -0.80 0.68
CA VAL A 185 -15.09 -0.48 -0.39
C VAL A 185 -15.81 0.21 -1.55
N ARG A 186 -15.11 1.11 -2.22
CA ARG A 186 -15.56 1.77 -3.45
C ARG A 186 -14.67 1.36 -4.61
N VAL A 187 -15.29 0.99 -5.73
CA VAL A 187 -14.61 0.61 -6.97
C VAL A 187 -14.86 1.70 -8.00
N LEU A 188 -13.79 2.30 -8.53
CA LEU A 188 -13.82 3.34 -9.55
C LEU A 188 -13.16 2.77 -10.80
N LEU A 189 -13.97 2.51 -11.84
CA LEU A 189 -13.46 1.96 -13.09
C LEU A 189 -12.78 3.04 -13.94
N GLY A 190 -11.58 2.77 -14.43
CA GLY A 190 -10.76 3.67 -15.20
C GLY A 190 -11.21 3.77 -16.66
N TYR A 191 -11.12 4.97 -17.23
CA TYR A 191 -11.24 5.16 -18.69
C TYR A 191 -9.89 5.02 -19.41
N GLY A 192 -8.80 4.78 -18.69
CA GLY A 192 -7.45 4.66 -19.25
C GLY A 192 -6.89 5.99 -19.76
N ASN A 193 -7.37 7.11 -19.23
CA ASN A 193 -6.89 8.46 -19.53
C ASN A 193 -6.72 9.32 -18.26
N GLY A 194 -6.63 8.65 -17.09
CA GLY A 194 -6.57 9.29 -15.77
C GLY A 194 -7.91 9.79 -15.24
N SER A 195 -9.02 9.53 -15.94
CA SER A 195 -10.37 9.75 -15.42
C SER A 195 -11.10 8.44 -15.11
N PHE A 196 -12.03 8.51 -14.16
CA PHE A 196 -12.73 7.36 -13.62
C PHE A 196 -14.24 7.52 -13.67
N GLN A 197 -14.94 6.39 -13.70
CA GLN A 197 -16.39 6.29 -13.57
C GLN A 197 -16.85 6.66 -12.15
N THR A 198 -18.16 6.87 -12.01
CA THR A 198 -18.79 6.95 -10.68
C THR A 198 -18.57 5.65 -9.92
N GLU A 199 -18.30 5.78 -8.63
CA GLU A 199 -17.94 4.68 -7.77
C GLU A 199 -19.10 3.69 -7.55
N THR A 200 -18.77 2.40 -7.55
CA THR A 200 -19.68 1.34 -7.12
C THR A 200 -19.35 0.93 -5.69
N LYS A 201 -20.37 0.70 -4.87
CA LYS A 201 -20.23 0.38 -3.44
C LYS A 201 -20.36 -1.11 -3.17
N TYR A 202 -19.46 -1.62 -2.34
CA TYR A 202 -19.57 -2.95 -1.73
C TYR A 202 -19.39 -2.89 -0.22
N SER A 203 -20.33 -3.45 0.54
CA SER A 203 -20.25 -3.50 2.01
C SER A 203 -19.20 -4.52 2.45
N VAL A 204 -18.37 -4.14 3.43
CA VAL A 204 -17.34 -5.01 4.01
C VAL A 204 -17.52 -5.14 5.53
N GLY A 205 -16.51 -5.60 6.26
CA GLY A 205 -16.52 -5.61 7.72
C GLY A 205 -16.44 -4.20 8.32
N SER A 206 -16.32 -4.11 9.64
CA SER A 206 -16.35 -2.83 10.35
C SER A 206 -14.96 -2.18 10.41
N SER A 207 -14.90 -0.88 10.17
CA SER A 207 -13.67 -0.07 10.14
C SER A 207 -12.57 -0.67 9.25
N PRO A 208 -12.80 -0.85 7.94
CA PRO A 208 -11.77 -1.34 7.03
C PRO A 208 -10.57 -0.38 6.98
N LEU A 209 -9.36 -0.91 7.13
CA LEU A 209 -8.12 -0.12 7.15
C LEU A 209 -7.22 -0.36 5.95
N SER A 210 -7.19 -1.59 5.42
CA SER A 210 -6.30 -1.98 4.32
C SER A 210 -7.05 -2.79 3.28
N VAL A 211 -6.74 -2.56 2.00
CA VAL A 211 -7.27 -3.31 0.87
C VAL A 211 -6.13 -3.78 -0.04
N SER A 212 -6.21 -5.05 -0.45
CA SER A 212 -5.35 -5.65 -1.46
C SER A 212 -6.23 -6.32 -2.51
N ILE A 213 -5.72 -6.40 -3.74
CA ILE A 213 -6.39 -7.07 -4.86
C ILE A 213 -5.49 -8.14 -5.46
N GLY A 214 -6.08 -9.22 -5.97
CA GLY A 214 -5.37 -10.37 -6.53
C GLY A 214 -6.34 -11.47 -6.95
N ASP A 215 -5.92 -12.35 -7.87
CA ASP A 215 -6.70 -13.51 -8.30
C ASP A 215 -6.57 -14.65 -7.27
N ILE A 216 -7.43 -14.66 -6.24
CA ILE A 216 -7.32 -15.60 -5.11
C ILE A 216 -8.08 -16.91 -5.36
N ASN A 217 -8.78 -17.01 -6.49
CA ASN A 217 -9.54 -18.18 -6.89
C ASN A 217 -9.06 -18.81 -8.21
N ASN A 218 -7.93 -18.33 -8.75
CA ASN A 218 -7.27 -18.79 -9.97
C ASN A 218 -8.19 -18.75 -11.21
N ASP A 219 -9.05 -17.74 -11.31
CA ASP A 219 -9.99 -17.58 -12.41
C ASP A 219 -9.63 -16.45 -13.39
N THR A 220 -8.45 -15.84 -13.22
CA THR A 220 -7.88 -14.74 -14.01
C THR A 220 -8.62 -13.40 -13.86
N ARG A 221 -9.38 -13.22 -12.78
CA ARG A 221 -10.04 -11.97 -12.44
C ARG A 221 -9.55 -11.52 -11.07
N LEU A 222 -9.31 -10.22 -10.94
CA LEU A 222 -8.90 -9.67 -9.65
C LEU A 222 -10.07 -9.69 -8.66
N ASP A 223 -9.80 -10.24 -7.48
CA ASP A 223 -10.67 -10.22 -6.32
C ASP A 223 -10.21 -9.15 -5.33
N ILE A 224 -11.05 -8.84 -4.32
CA ILE A 224 -10.74 -7.86 -3.27
C ILE A 224 -10.63 -8.56 -1.92
N VAL A 225 -9.56 -8.26 -1.17
CA VAL A 225 -9.37 -8.64 0.23
C VAL A 225 -9.21 -7.40 1.09
N VAL A 226 -9.94 -7.33 2.20
CA VAL A 226 -9.98 -6.14 3.08
C VAL A 226 -9.76 -6.54 4.54
N ALA A 227 -8.81 -5.89 5.22
CA ALA A 227 -8.65 -6.01 6.67
C ALA A 227 -9.62 -5.08 7.41
N ASN A 228 -10.46 -5.65 8.27
CA ASN A 228 -11.48 -4.92 9.02
C ASN A 228 -11.14 -4.85 10.52
N ASP A 229 -10.50 -3.75 10.91
CA ASP A 229 -10.03 -3.50 12.28
C ASP A 229 -11.14 -3.65 13.33
N GLY A 230 -12.29 -3.03 13.07
CA GLY A 230 -13.38 -2.95 14.04
C GLY A 230 -14.13 -4.28 14.26
N SER A 231 -13.97 -5.24 13.35
CA SER A 231 -14.62 -6.54 13.42
C SER A 231 -13.67 -7.73 13.58
N ASN A 232 -12.36 -7.51 13.61
CA ASN A 232 -11.33 -8.55 13.75
C ASN A 232 -11.47 -9.67 12.70
N ASP A 233 -11.73 -9.28 11.45
CA ASP A 233 -11.84 -10.21 10.32
C ASP A 233 -11.32 -9.59 9.03
N VAL A 234 -11.13 -10.44 8.04
CA VAL A 234 -10.94 -10.04 6.65
C VAL A 234 -12.21 -10.28 5.85
N SER A 235 -12.54 -9.36 4.94
CA SER A 235 -13.58 -9.54 3.93
C SER A 235 -12.93 -9.95 2.61
N VAL A 236 -13.50 -10.95 1.95
CA VAL A 236 -13.10 -11.44 0.63
C VAL A 236 -14.27 -11.30 -0.33
N LEU A 237 -14.09 -10.57 -1.43
CA LEU A 237 -15.10 -10.34 -2.46
C LEU A 237 -14.55 -10.84 -3.79
N LEU A 238 -15.19 -11.88 -4.35
CA LEU A 238 -14.75 -12.46 -5.62
C LEU A 238 -15.22 -11.61 -6.81
N GLY A 239 -14.35 -11.36 -7.76
CA GLY A 239 -14.60 -10.56 -8.95
C GLY A 239 -15.32 -11.35 -10.03
N TYR A 240 -16.31 -10.72 -10.68
CA TYR A 240 -16.91 -11.28 -11.89
C TYR A 240 -16.10 -10.98 -13.16
N GLY A 241 -15.07 -10.12 -13.07
CA GLY A 241 -14.22 -9.72 -14.20
C GLY A 241 -14.86 -8.69 -15.11
N ASN A 242 -15.85 -7.95 -14.61
CA ASN A 242 -16.52 -6.85 -15.30
C ASN A 242 -16.62 -5.60 -14.39
N GLY A 243 -15.79 -5.54 -13.35
CA GLY A 243 -15.82 -4.49 -12.34
C GLY A 243 -16.87 -4.69 -11.24
N SER A 244 -17.67 -5.76 -11.29
CA SER A 244 -18.59 -6.15 -10.23
C SER A 244 -18.08 -7.33 -9.41
N PHE A 245 -18.52 -7.40 -8.15
CA PHE A 245 -18.05 -8.38 -7.17
C PHE A 245 -19.20 -9.11 -6.47
N GLU A 246 -18.91 -10.33 -6.01
CA GLU A 246 -19.76 -11.09 -5.09
C GLU A 246 -19.92 -10.37 -3.74
N ASN A 247 -20.92 -10.81 -2.97
CA ASN A 247 -21.02 -10.43 -1.57
C ASN A 247 -19.82 -10.96 -0.78
N GLN A 248 -19.36 -10.18 0.20
CA GLN A 248 -18.24 -10.56 1.05
C GLN A 248 -18.43 -11.93 1.72
N LYS A 249 -17.37 -12.74 1.71
CA LYS A 249 -17.13 -13.81 2.69
C LYS A 249 -16.18 -13.27 3.76
N ARG A 250 -16.35 -13.68 5.01
CA ARG A 250 -15.57 -13.15 6.13
C ARG A 250 -14.83 -14.26 6.84
N TYR A 251 -13.58 -14.00 7.18
CA TYR A 251 -12.70 -14.92 7.89
C TYR A 251 -12.15 -14.23 9.12
N SER A 252 -12.35 -14.83 10.29
CA SER A 252 -11.83 -14.29 11.55
C SER A 252 -10.30 -14.32 11.56
N VAL A 253 -9.70 -13.25 12.09
CA VAL A 253 -8.25 -13.10 12.24
C VAL A 253 -7.89 -12.64 13.66
N GLY A 254 -6.63 -12.25 13.88
CA GLY A 254 -6.20 -11.59 15.11
C GLY A 254 -6.93 -10.27 15.38
N SER A 255 -6.62 -9.65 16.52
CA SER A 255 -7.31 -8.45 16.99
C SER A 255 -6.73 -7.18 16.36
N TYR A 256 -7.60 -6.23 15.98
CA TYR A 256 -7.24 -4.98 15.31
C TYR A 256 -6.35 -5.17 14.06
N PRO A 257 -6.82 -5.92 13.04
CA PRO A 257 -6.06 -6.11 11.80
C PRO A 257 -5.84 -4.78 11.08
N GLN A 258 -4.57 -4.42 10.86
CA GLN A 258 -4.17 -3.12 10.30
C GLN A 258 -3.85 -3.19 8.81
N SER A 259 -3.15 -4.25 8.38
CA SER A 259 -2.60 -4.38 7.04
C SER A 259 -2.85 -5.78 6.51
N VAL A 260 -3.19 -5.88 5.22
CA VAL A 260 -3.35 -7.15 4.51
C VAL A 260 -2.47 -7.19 3.27
N SER A 261 -1.83 -8.34 3.05
CA SER A 261 -1.09 -8.65 1.83
C SER A 261 -1.52 -10.03 1.31
N ILE A 262 -1.38 -10.23 0.00
CA ILE A 262 -1.77 -11.46 -0.69
C ILE A 262 -0.56 -11.99 -1.45
N GLY A 263 -0.27 -13.29 -1.33
CA GLY A 263 0.87 -13.93 -1.98
C GLY A 263 0.91 -15.43 -1.70
N ASP A 264 1.58 -16.19 -2.56
CA ASP A 264 1.81 -17.63 -2.38
C ASP A 264 2.97 -17.86 -1.38
N VAL A 265 2.66 -17.87 -0.09
CA VAL A 265 3.70 -17.91 0.96
C VAL A 265 4.14 -19.33 1.30
N ASN A 266 3.43 -20.34 0.82
CA ASN A 266 3.75 -21.75 1.02
C ASN A 266 4.29 -22.45 -0.25
N ASN A 267 4.37 -21.74 -1.38
CA ASN A 267 4.83 -22.19 -2.69
C ASN A 267 3.97 -23.33 -3.27
N ASP A 268 2.64 -23.20 -3.15
CA ASP A 268 1.67 -24.16 -3.67
C ASP A 268 0.88 -23.67 -4.89
N THR A 269 1.26 -22.50 -5.44
CA THR A 269 0.66 -21.79 -6.59
C THR A 269 -0.74 -21.23 -6.35
N ARG A 270 -1.15 -21.08 -5.08
CA ARG A 270 -2.40 -20.44 -4.69
C ARG A 270 -2.08 -19.25 -3.82
N LEU A 271 -2.82 -18.16 -4.02
CA LEU A 271 -2.64 -16.97 -3.22
C LEU A 271 -3.19 -17.19 -1.80
N ASP A 272 -2.35 -16.89 -0.82
CA ASP A 272 -2.68 -16.87 0.61
C ASP A 272 -2.92 -15.43 1.08
N ILE A 273 -3.55 -15.27 2.25
CA ILE A 273 -3.74 -13.96 2.88
C ILE A 273 -2.89 -13.87 4.14
N VAL A 274 -2.12 -12.78 4.26
CA VAL A 274 -1.30 -12.47 5.43
C VAL A 274 -1.75 -11.14 6.03
N ILE A 275 -1.95 -11.11 7.35
CA ILE A 275 -2.52 -9.95 8.06
C ILE A 275 -1.66 -9.57 9.26
N ALA A 276 -1.29 -8.29 9.38
CA ALA A 276 -0.72 -7.74 10.61
C ALA A 276 -1.82 -7.37 11.61
N ASN A 277 -1.80 -7.97 12.81
CA ASN A 277 -2.80 -7.73 13.85
C ASN A 277 -2.22 -6.94 15.01
N LEU A 278 -2.48 -5.63 15.01
CA LEU A 278 -1.90 -4.71 15.99
C LEU A 278 -2.31 -5.05 17.43
N GLY A 279 -3.55 -5.48 17.62
CA GLY A 279 -4.12 -5.77 18.94
C GLY A 279 -3.63 -7.06 19.57
N SER A 280 -3.42 -8.10 18.76
CA SER A 280 -2.95 -9.40 19.24
C SER A 280 -1.44 -9.59 19.16
N ASN A 281 -0.69 -8.62 18.62
CA ASN A 281 0.78 -8.66 18.51
C ASN A 281 1.28 -9.88 17.71
N ASP A 282 0.52 -10.26 16.68
CA ASP A 282 0.78 -11.40 15.82
C ASP A 282 0.45 -11.08 14.36
N VAL A 283 0.87 -12.00 13.47
CA VAL A 283 0.42 -12.06 12.08
C VAL A 283 -0.48 -13.28 11.92
N SER A 284 -1.62 -13.10 11.27
CA SER A 284 -2.46 -14.21 10.80
C SER A 284 -2.10 -14.58 9.38
N VAL A 285 -1.96 -15.88 9.10
CA VAL A 285 -1.78 -16.45 7.76
C VAL A 285 -2.95 -17.39 7.46
N LEU A 286 -3.66 -17.13 6.37
CA LEU A 286 -4.79 -17.93 5.91
C LEU A 286 -4.39 -18.56 4.56
N LEU A 287 -4.16 -19.86 4.55
CA LEU A 287 -3.76 -20.57 3.34
C LEU A 287 -4.93 -20.74 2.38
N GLY A 288 -4.71 -20.44 1.11
CA GLY A 288 -5.72 -20.47 0.06
C GLY A 288 -5.97 -21.87 -0.47
N TYR A 289 -7.25 -22.22 -0.66
CA TYR A 289 -7.60 -23.44 -1.39
C TYR A 289 -7.57 -23.26 -2.92
N GLY A 290 -7.38 -22.04 -3.41
CA GLY A 290 -7.36 -21.70 -4.84
C GLY A 290 -8.74 -21.65 -5.49
N ASN A 291 -9.80 -21.49 -4.68
CA ASN A 291 -11.18 -21.35 -5.12
C ASN A 291 -11.89 -20.17 -4.42
N GLY A 292 -11.12 -19.23 -3.87
CA GLY A 292 -11.62 -18.10 -3.08
C GLY A 292 -12.07 -18.47 -1.67
N SER A 293 -11.72 -19.67 -1.18
CA SER A 293 -11.87 -20.05 0.23
C SER A 293 -10.51 -20.34 0.86
N PHE A 294 -10.46 -20.23 2.19
CA PHE A 294 -9.22 -20.28 2.97
C PHE A 294 -9.32 -21.22 4.16
N GLU A 295 -8.17 -21.72 4.58
CA GLU A 295 -8.00 -22.39 5.87
C GLU A 295 -8.29 -21.45 7.03
N THR A 296 -8.50 -22.03 8.22
CA THR A 296 -8.50 -21.26 9.46
C THR A 296 -7.12 -20.64 9.68
N GLU A 297 -7.08 -19.42 10.19
CA GLU A 297 -5.83 -18.71 10.42
C GLU A 297 -4.81 -19.53 11.24
N THR A 298 -3.54 -19.43 10.84
CA THR A 298 -2.40 -19.76 11.68
C THR A 298 -1.76 -18.47 12.14
N ARG A 299 -1.45 -18.34 13.44
CA ARG A 299 -0.90 -17.10 14.02
C ARG A 299 0.56 -17.23 14.37
N TYR A 300 1.34 -16.20 14.05
CA TYR A 300 2.76 -16.10 14.36
C TYR A 300 3.02 -14.83 15.17
N SER A 301 3.60 -14.96 16.36
CA SER A 301 4.00 -13.79 17.15
C SER A 301 5.16 -13.07 16.49
N VAL A 302 5.04 -11.75 16.29
CA VAL A 302 6.02 -10.95 15.52
C VAL A 302 6.60 -9.79 16.32
N GLY A 303 6.27 -9.67 17.60
CA GLY A 303 6.63 -8.52 18.44
C GLY A 303 5.43 -7.62 18.68
N THR A 304 5.64 -6.46 19.28
CA THR A 304 4.57 -5.55 19.68
C THR A 304 4.11 -4.69 18.51
N SER A 305 2.80 -4.44 18.42
CA SER A 305 2.19 -3.47 17.51
C SER A 305 2.60 -3.64 16.03
N PRO A 306 2.40 -4.82 15.42
CA PRO A 306 2.60 -4.98 13.97
C PRO A 306 1.60 -4.10 13.22
N TYR A 307 2.13 -3.17 12.44
CA TYR A 307 1.36 -2.12 11.75
C TYR A 307 1.20 -2.42 10.25
N SER A 308 2.24 -2.96 9.63
CA SER A 308 2.27 -3.26 8.20
C SER A 308 2.85 -4.64 7.94
N VAL A 309 2.33 -5.32 6.91
CA VAL A 309 2.88 -6.57 6.38
C VAL A 309 3.06 -6.49 4.87
N ALA A 310 4.18 -7.01 4.38
CA ALA A 310 4.49 -7.13 2.97
C ALA A 310 4.99 -8.55 2.66
N ILE A 311 4.78 -8.98 1.42
CA ILE A 311 5.24 -10.27 0.91
C ILE A 311 6.17 -10.03 -0.27
N GLY A 312 7.34 -10.67 -0.29
CA GLY A 312 8.31 -10.56 -1.37
C GLY A 312 9.53 -11.43 -1.12
N ASP A 313 10.26 -11.82 -2.17
CA ASP A 313 11.56 -12.48 -2.02
C ASP A 313 12.61 -11.42 -1.65
N VAL A 314 12.97 -11.32 -0.36
CA VAL A 314 13.91 -10.29 0.13
C VAL A 314 15.34 -10.81 0.26
N ASN A 315 15.55 -12.09 -0.01
CA ASN A 315 16.84 -12.75 0.18
C ASN A 315 17.36 -13.46 -1.09
N ASN A 316 16.61 -13.35 -2.19
CA ASN A 316 16.90 -13.94 -3.51
C ASN A 316 16.95 -15.48 -3.49
N ASP A 317 16.17 -16.14 -2.63
CA ASP A 317 16.07 -17.61 -2.59
C ASP A 317 14.90 -18.19 -3.40
N THR A 318 14.18 -17.34 -4.14
CA THR A 318 12.99 -17.66 -4.95
C THR A 318 11.75 -18.04 -4.15
N ARG A 319 11.76 -17.86 -2.83
CA ARG A 319 10.59 -18.04 -1.98
C ARG A 319 10.12 -16.68 -1.48
N LEU A 320 8.81 -16.52 -1.39
CA LEU A 320 8.25 -15.31 -0.79
C LEU A 320 8.49 -15.31 0.71
N ASP A 321 9.08 -14.23 1.21
CA ASP A 321 9.22 -13.92 2.62
C ASP A 321 8.06 -13.02 3.10
N ILE A 322 7.74 -13.11 4.39
CA ILE A 322 6.82 -12.18 5.06
C ILE A 322 7.65 -11.16 5.85
N VAL A 323 7.49 -9.89 5.54
CA VAL A 323 8.14 -8.76 6.23
C VAL A 323 7.10 -8.01 7.05
N VAL A 324 7.41 -7.75 8.32
CA VAL A 324 6.50 -7.06 9.24
C VAL A 324 7.18 -5.84 9.84
N ALA A 325 6.49 -4.70 9.80
CA ALA A 325 6.88 -3.47 10.49
C ALA A 325 6.12 -3.34 11.81
N ASN A 326 6.86 -3.19 12.91
CA ASN A 326 6.34 -3.03 14.26
C ASN A 326 6.57 -1.61 14.76
N GLY A 327 5.62 -1.10 15.55
CA GLY A 327 5.71 0.19 16.26
C GLY A 327 6.40 0.13 17.62
#